data_AF-A0A0H3J0J2-F1
#
_entry.id   AF-A0A0H3J0J2-F1
#
_cell.length_a   1.000
_cell.length_b   1.000
_cell.length_c   1.000
_cell.angle_alpha   90.00
_cell.angle_beta   90.00
_cell.angle_gamma   90.00
#
_symmetry.space_group_name_H-M   'P 1'
#
loop_
_entity.id
_entity.type
_entity.pdbx_description
1 polymer ?
#
loop_
_entity_poly.entity_id
_entity_poly.type
_entity_poly.pdbx_seq_one_letter_code
_entity_poly.pdbx_strand_id
1 'polypeptide(L)'
;MIVENISIFSKPYEVTREDNAVLNKTIVYTYNAGGNIRSKVEYAYTAGTLGAATKTVNYGYGDSNWKDKLTSYNGKNISYDAIGNPLNDGTYSYTWEEGRQVKTISGNGKSIRYQ
;
A
#
# COMPACT_ATOMS: atom_id res chain seq x y z
N MET A 1 -13.61 6.00 27.90
CA MET A 1 -14.23 5.87 26.57
C MET A 1 -13.22 5.14 25.70
N ILE A 2 -13.48 3.88 25.32
CA ILE A 2 -12.62 3.16 24.39
C ILE A 2 -12.90 3.75 23.01
N VAL A 3 -11.85 4.19 22.34
CA VAL A 3 -11.94 4.68 20.96
C VAL A 3 -11.89 3.45 20.06
N GLU A 4 -13.04 3.01 19.58
CA GLU A 4 -13.15 1.81 18.73
C GLU A 4 -13.11 2.22 17.25
N ASN A 5 -12.35 1.48 16.45
CA ASN A 5 -12.38 1.59 14.99
C ASN A 5 -13.47 0.66 14.45
N ILE A 6 -14.30 1.16 13.54
CA ILE A 6 -15.32 0.34 12.87
C ILE A 6 -14.82 -0.02 11.47
N SER A 7 -14.81 -1.31 11.15
CA SER A 7 -14.41 -1.82 9.83
C SER A 7 -15.57 -2.51 9.13
N ILE A 8 -15.76 -2.19 7.85
CA ILE A 8 -16.74 -2.84 6.96
C ILE A 8 -15.96 -3.67 5.94
N PHE A 9 -16.46 -4.87 5.63
CA PHE A 9 -15.78 -5.83 4.75
C PHE A 9 -16.67 -6.21 3.57
N SER A 10 -16.09 -6.36 2.37
CA SER A 10 -16.78 -6.96 1.20
C SER A 10 -16.81 -8.48 1.29
N LYS A 11 -15.75 -9.08 1.82
CA LYS A 11 -15.57 -10.52 2.09
C LYS A 11 -14.51 -10.68 3.20
N PRO A 12 -14.28 -11.91 3.72
CA PRO A 12 -13.25 -12.11 4.74
C PRO A 12 -11.91 -11.51 4.30
N TYR A 13 -11.31 -10.72 5.20
CA TYR A 13 -10.01 -10.07 5.00
C TYR A 13 -9.94 -8.96 3.95
N GLU A 14 -11.08 -8.47 3.44
CA GLU A 14 -11.13 -7.33 2.51
C GLU A 14 -11.92 -6.16 3.13
N VAL A 15 -11.23 -5.24 3.81
CA VAL A 15 -11.82 -4.04 4.45
C VAL A 15 -12.16 -3.02 3.39
N THR A 16 -13.43 -2.67 3.20
CA THR A 16 -13.85 -1.62 2.25
C THR A 16 -13.91 -0.24 2.88
N ARG A 17 -14.12 -0.16 4.19
CA ARG A 17 -14.15 1.10 4.95
C ARG A 17 -13.64 0.89 6.37
N GLU A 18 -12.90 1.87 6.87
CA GLU A 18 -12.49 1.99 8.26
C GLU A 18 -12.81 3.40 8.76
N ASP A 19 -13.68 3.50 9.76
CA ASP A 19 -13.88 4.74 10.52
C ASP A 19 -12.89 4.71 11.69
N ASN A 20 -11.73 5.34 11.48
CA ASN A 20 -10.60 5.28 12.38
C ASN A 20 -10.54 6.54 13.25
N ALA A 21 -11.07 6.44 14.46
CA ALA A 21 -11.13 7.56 15.39
C ALA A 21 -9.75 7.92 15.97
N VAL A 22 -8.77 7.00 15.97
CA VAL A 22 -7.38 7.27 16.38
C VAL A 22 -6.68 8.20 15.38
N LEU A 23 -6.88 7.97 14.09
CA LEU A 23 -6.36 8.82 13.01
C LEU A 23 -7.24 10.05 12.76
N ASN A 24 -8.45 10.09 13.33
CA ASN A 24 -9.50 11.05 13.01
C ASN A 24 -9.77 11.11 11.50
N LYS A 25 -9.94 9.93 10.89
CA LYS A 25 -10.20 9.75 9.46
C LYS A 25 -11.23 8.66 9.21
N THR A 26 -11.94 8.79 8.10
CA THR A 26 -12.58 7.66 7.44
C THR A 26 -11.75 7.27 6.23
N ILE A 27 -11.45 5.99 6.09
CA ILE A 27 -10.59 5.46 5.02
C ILE A 27 -11.40 4.45 4.21
N VAL A 28 -11.41 4.61 2.90
CA VAL A 28 -12.05 3.66 1.97
C VAL A 28 -10.98 2.96 1.16
N TYR A 29 -11.15 1.65 0.98
CA TYR A 29 -10.26 0.82 0.18
C TYR A 29 -11.04 0.17 -0.94
N THR A 30 -10.39 0.00 -2.09
CA THR A 30 -10.95 -0.76 -3.22
C THR A 30 -9.98 -1.85 -3.63
N TYR A 31 -10.50 -2.92 -4.21
CA TYR A 31 -9.74 -4.10 -4.60
C TYR A 31 -10.12 -4.53 -6.01
N ASN A 32 -9.21 -5.24 -6.68
CA ASN A 32 -9.53 -5.94 -7.92
C ASN A 32 -10.16 -7.32 -7.63
N ALA A 33 -10.60 -8.04 -8.67
CA ALA A 33 -11.21 -9.36 -8.50
C ALA A 33 -10.27 -10.41 -7.85
N GLY A 34 -8.95 -10.24 -7.99
CA GLY A 34 -7.93 -11.08 -7.36
C GLY A 34 -7.69 -10.76 -5.88
N GLY A 35 -8.29 -9.69 -5.35
CA GLY A 35 -8.10 -9.25 -3.97
C GLY A 35 -6.90 -8.30 -3.76
N ASN A 36 -6.23 -7.86 -4.83
CA ASN A 36 -5.19 -6.83 -4.71
C ASN A 36 -5.83 -5.47 -4.49
N ILE A 37 -5.32 -4.72 -3.52
CA ILE A 37 -5.74 -3.34 -3.28
C ILE A 37 -5.50 -2.48 -4.52
N ARG A 38 -6.47 -1.67 -4.95
CA ARG A 38 -6.36 -0.70 -6.06
C ARG A 38 -6.22 0.73 -5.57
N SER A 39 -6.94 1.09 -4.51
CA SER A 39 -6.85 2.43 -3.95
C SER A 39 -7.08 2.44 -2.44
N LYS A 40 -6.48 3.44 -1.79
CA LYS A 40 -6.76 3.87 -0.42
C LYS A 40 -7.11 5.36 -0.47
N VAL A 41 -8.31 5.72 -0.04
CA VAL A 41 -8.80 7.10 -0.06
C VAL A 41 -9.13 7.55 1.35
N GLU A 42 -8.55 8.66 1.79
CA GLU A 42 -8.75 9.23 3.13
C GLU A 42 -9.71 10.41 3.07
N TYR A 43 -10.62 10.48 4.03
CA TYR A 43 -11.63 11.53 4.20
C TYR A 43 -11.56 12.13 5.60
N ALA A 44 -12.20 13.28 5.81
CA ALA A 44 -12.52 13.73 7.16
C ALA A 44 -13.34 12.65 7.90
N TYR A 45 -13.11 12.48 9.19
CA TYR A 45 -13.79 11.46 9.99
C TYR A 45 -15.31 11.62 9.94
N THR A 46 -16.01 10.53 9.66
CA THR A 46 -17.47 10.45 9.68
C THR A 46 -17.91 8.99 9.79
N ALA A 47 -18.93 8.68 10.59
CA ALA A 47 -19.60 7.37 10.53
C ALA A 47 -20.68 7.31 9.44
N GLY A 48 -21.00 8.46 8.82
CA GLY A 48 -22.07 8.61 7.85
C GLY A 48 -21.55 8.75 6.41
N THR A 49 -22.20 9.62 5.65
CA THR A 49 -21.84 9.93 4.26
C THR A 49 -20.46 10.59 4.18
N LEU A 50 -19.68 10.19 3.17
CA LEU A 50 -18.35 10.73 2.91
C LEU A 50 -18.44 12.12 2.27
N GLY A 51 -17.54 13.01 2.69
CA GLY A 51 -17.33 14.31 2.05
C GLY A 51 -16.28 14.24 0.93
N ALA A 52 -15.53 15.33 0.74
CA ALA A 52 -14.45 15.38 -0.23
C ALA A 52 -13.26 14.50 0.20
N ALA A 53 -12.66 13.79 -0.76
CA ALA A 53 -11.43 13.05 -0.54
C ALA A 53 -10.29 14.02 -0.19
N THR A 54 -9.56 13.72 0.87
CA THR A 54 -8.42 14.52 1.35
C THR A 54 -7.09 13.96 0.86
N LYS A 55 -7.03 12.66 0.55
CA LYS A 55 -5.87 11.98 -0.02
C LYS A 55 -6.30 10.73 -0.78
N THR A 56 -5.65 10.46 -1.90
CA THR A 56 -5.81 9.20 -2.65
C THR A 56 -4.43 8.60 -2.88
N VAL A 57 -4.30 7.32 -2.56
CA VAL A 57 -3.14 6.49 -2.91
C VAL A 57 -3.61 5.40 -3.84
N ASN A 58 -2.99 5.29 -5.01
CA ASN A 58 -3.29 4.27 -6.01
C ASN A 58 -2.21 3.20 -6.06
N TYR A 59 -2.62 1.97 -6.34
CA TYR A 59 -1.77 0.78 -6.46
C TYR A 59 -1.96 0.18 -7.86
N GLY A 60 -0.88 0.02 -8.60
CA GLY A 60 -0.91 -0.49 -9.97
C GLY A 60 -0.31 -1.88 -10.11
N TYR A 61 -0.89 -2.69 -10.99
CA TYR A 61 -0.48 -4.07 -11.27
C TYR A 61 -0.44 -4.27 -12.79
N GLY A 62 0.66 -3.87 -13.41
CA GLY A 62 0.83 -3.83 -14.86
C GLY A 62 1.64 -5.00 -15.45
N ASP A 63 2.16 -5.91 -14.62
CA ASP A 63 2.94 -7.05 -15.09
C ASP A 63 2.02 -8.12 -15.70
N SER A 64 2.30 -8.53 -16.94
CA SER A 64 1.48 -9.47 -17.69
C SER A 64 1.63 -10.91 -17.20
N ASN A 65 2.80 -11.26 -16.64
CA ASN A 65 3.11 -12.62 -16.19
C ASN A 65 2.70 -12.79 -14.73
N TRP A 66 2.95 -11.78 -13.89
CA TRP A 66 2.66 -11.80 -12.46
C TRP A 66 1.57 -10.80 -12.13
N LYS A 67 0.32 -11.24 -12.24
CA LYS A 67 -0.88 -10.40 -12.04
C LYS A 67 -0.96 -9.74 -10.65
N ASP A 68 -0.29 -10.31 -9.66
CA ASP A 68 -0.25 -9.81 -8.28
C ASP A 68 0.99 -8.96 -7.97
N LYS A 69 1.87 -8.74 -8.95
CA LYS A 69 3.06 -7.91 -8.78
C LYS A 69 2.67 -6.42 -8.79
N LEU A 70 2.90 -5.75 -7.66
CA LEU A 70 2.74 -4.31 -7.56
C LEU A 70 3.76 -3.61 -8.45
N THR A 71 3.34 -2.92 -9.51
CA THR A 71 4.25 -2.23 -10.42
C THR A 71 4.31 -0.72 -10.18
N SER A 72 3.35 -0.17 -9.43
CA SER A 72 3.38 1.23 -9.02
C SER A 72 2.65 1.48 -7.70
N TYR A 73 3.17 2.43 -6.93
CA TYR A 73 2.61 2.90 -5.67
C TYR A 73 2.55 4.42 -5.66
N ASN A 74 1.35 4.97 -5.47
CA ASN A 74 1.12 6.42 -5.40
C ASN A 74 1.73 7.21 -6.57
N GLY A 75 1.60 6.68 -7.80
CA GLY A 75 2.15 7.28 -9.01
C GLY A 75 3.65 7.07 -9.23
N LYS A 76 4.36 6.39 -8.32
CA LYS A 76 5.76 6.00 -8.48
C LYS A 76 5.87 4.57 -8.98
N ASN A 77 6.73 4.35 -9.96
CA ASN A 77 6.97 3.02 -10.50
C ASN A 77 7.89 2.22 -9.58
N ILE A 78 7.68 0.90 -9.54
CA ILE A 78 8.53 -0.03 -8.82
C ILE A 78 9.28 -0.89 -9.82
N SER A 79 10.61 -0.93 -9.70
CA SER A 79 11.48 -1.80 -10.51
C SER A 79 11.84 -3.06 -9.73
N TYR A 80 12.19 -4.12 -10.47
CA TYR A 80 12.38 -5.45 -9.92
C TYR A 80 13.57 -6.16 -10.57
N ASP A 81 14.19 -7.08 -9.83
CA ASP A 81 15.11 -8.05 -10.42
C ASP A 81 14.35 -9.19 -11.13
N ALA A 82 15.10 -10.15 -11.69
CA ALA A 82 14.54 -11.26 -12.46
C ALA A 82 13.68 -12.24 -11.64
N ILE A 83 13.83 -12.27 -10.31
CA ILE A 83 13.08 -13.17 -9.42
C ILE A 83 11.99 -12.45 -8.61
N GLY A 84 11.79 -11.16 -8.88
CA GLY A 84 10.69 -10.37 -8.34
C GLY A 84 11.00 -9.64 -7.04
N ASN A 85 12.27 -9.45 -6.69
CA ASN A 85 12.62 -8.57 -5.59
C ASN A 85 12.59 -7.09 -6.04
N PRO A 86 11.95 -6.17 -5.30
CA PRO A 86 11.97 -4.74 -5.61
C PRO A 86 13.40 -4.20 -5.61
N LEU A 87 13.83 -3.49 -6.65
CA LEU A 87 15.13 -2.81 -6.73
C LEU A 87 15.02 -1.32 -6.38
N ASN A 88 13.88 -0.70 -6.71
CA ASN A 88 13.57 0.69 -6.39
C ASN A 88 12.06 0.90 -6.39
N ASP A 89 11.52 1.63 -5.42
CA ASP A 89 10.08 1.94 -5.29
C ASP A 89 9.73 3.41 -5.62
N GLY A 90 10.67 4.13 -6.22
CA GLY A 90 10.63 5.57 -6.48
C GLY A 90 10.97 6.45 -5.27
N THR A 91 11.31 5.86 -4.12
CA THR A 91 11.76 6.57 -2.90
C THR A 91 13.06 5.98 -2.37
N TYR A 92 13.12 4.66 -2.31
CA TYR A 92 14.23 3.88 -1.81
C TYR A 92 14.74 2.92 -2.87
N SER A 93 16.03 2.61 -2.79
CA SER A 93 16.69 1.55 -3.55
C SER A 93 17.06 0.41 -2.63
N TYR A 94 17.03 -0.81 -3.18
CA TYR A 94 17.20 -2.05 -2.45
C TYR A 94 18.28 -2.89 -3.12
N THR A 95 19.10 -3.57 -2.31
CA THR A 95 19.94 -4.66 -2.80
C THR A 95 19.62 -5.93 -2.03
N TRP A 96 19.82 -7.06 -2.70
CA TRP A 96 19.44 -8.38 -2.22
C TRP A 96 20.64 -9.32 -2.28
N GLU A 97 20.71 -10.24 -1.34
CA GLU A 97 21.66 -11.34 -1.29
C GLU A 97 20.92 -12.63 -0.95
N GLU A 98 21.59 -13.78 -1.09
CA GLU A 98 21.01 -15.10 -0.80
C GLU A 98 19.61 -15.30 -1.41
N GLY A 99 19.43 -14.80 -2.63
CA GLY A 99 18.15 -14.78 -3.34
C GLY A 99 17.18 -13.71 -2.84
N ARG A 100 16.64 -13.84 -1.63
CA ARG A 100 15.54 -12.97 -1.12
C ARG A 100 15.85 -12.25 0.18
N GLN A 101 17.10 -12.22 0.60
CA GLN A 101 17.51 -11.47 1.78
C GLN A 101 17.82 -10.02 1.40
N VAL A 102 17.12 -9.05 1.99
CA VAL A 102 17.46 -7.63 1.79
C VAL A 102 18.81 -7.37 2.44
N LYS A 103 19.80 -6.96 1.64
CA LYS A 103 21.12 -6.58 2.10
C LYS A 103 21.20 -5.10 2.46
N THR A 104 20.63 -4.23 1.61
CA THR A 104 20.66 -2.78 1.85
C THR A 104 19.36 -2.10 1.47
N ILE A 105 19.02 -1.04 2.19
CA ILE A 105 18.00 -0.06 1.80
C ILE A 105 18.66 1.32 1.84
N SER A 106 18.56 2.10 0.76
CA SER A 106 19.12 3.44 0.67
C SER A 106 18.11 4.43 0.09
N GLY A 107 18.12 5.67 0.59
CA GLY A 107 17.21 6.73 0.17
C GLY A 107 17.11 7.86 1.19
N ASN A 108 16.66 9.04 0.76
CA ASN A 108 16.52 10.23 1.61
C ASN A 108 17.78 10.56 2.44
N GLY A 109 18.96 10.42 1.84
CA GLY A 109 20.26 10.69 2.48
C GLY A 109 20.69 9.66 3.54
N LYS A 110 19.98 8.53 3.66
CA LYS A 110 20.30 7.45 4.60
C LYS A 110 20.58 6.14 3.86
N SER A 111 21.38 5.30 4.49
CA SER A 111 21.65 3.94 4.04
C SER A 111 21.70 3.00 5.24
N ILE A 112 20.93 1.92 5.17
CA ILE A 112 20.89 0.86 6.17
C ILE A 112 21.35 -0.43 5.50
N ARG A 113 22.19 -1.19 6.21
CA ARG A 113 22.67 -2.49 5.77
C ARG A 113 22.35 -3.53 6.83
N TYR A 114 21.84 -4.66 6.39
CA TYR A 114 21.54 -5.82 7.23
C TYR A 114 22.70 -6.81 7.13
N GLN A 115 22.93 -7.55 8.23
CA GLN A 115 23.94 -8.59 8.36
C GLN A 115 23.26 -9.92 8.64
#